data_AF-A0A836X7E7-F1
#
_entry.id   AF-A0A836X7E7-F1
#
_cell.length_a   1.000
_cell.length_b   1.000
_cell.length_c   1.000
_cell.angle_alpha   90.00
_cell.angle_beta   90.00
_cell.angle_gamma   90.00
#
_symmetry.space_group_name_H-M   'P 1'
#
loop_
_entity.id
_entity.type
_entity.pdbx_description
1 polymer ?
#
loop_
_entity_poly.entity_id
_entity_poly.type
_entity_poly.pdbx_seq_one_letter_code
_entity_poly.pdbx_strand_id
1 'polypeptide(L)' 'LRYSTGISGIWISPFGAVTVSVAAPFGDEPTDEIQNFQFTFGTTF' A
#
# COMPACT_ATOMS: atom_id res chain seq x y z
N LEU A 1 -0.11 2.25 19.39
CA LEU A 1 -0.10 1.16 18.38
C LEU A 1 -0.87 1.67 17.18
N ARG A 2 -0.31 1.57 15.97
CA ARG A 2 -0.93 2.05 14.72
C ARG A 2 -1.58 0.91 13.99
N TYR A 3 -2.74 1.16 13.41
CA TYR A 3 -3.48 0.16 12.67
C TYR A 3 -4.06 0.77 11.41
N SER A 4 -4.35 -0.08 10.43
CA SER A 4 -5.02 0.33 9.20
C SER A 4 -5.86 -0.81 8.64
N THR A 5 -6.90 -0.45 7.90
CA THR A 5 -7.77 -1.38 7.18
C THR A 5 -7.89 -0.91 5.74
N GLY A 6 -7.90 -1.84 4.80
CA GLY A 6 -7.81 -1.49 3.41
C GLY A 6 -8.00 -2.67 2.48
N ILE A 7 -7.93 -2.35 1.20
CA ILE A 7 -7.93 -3.32 0.11
C ILE A 7 -6.56 -3.32 -0.56
N SER A 8 -6.11 -4.50 -0.97
CA SER A 8 -4.90 -4.66 -1.74
C SER A 8 -5.15 -5.56 -2.94
N GLY A 9 -4.38 -5.31 -4.00
CA GLY A 9 -4.42 -6.08 -5.22
C GLY A 9 -3.01 -6.32 -5.73
N ILE A 10 -2.80 -7.51 -6.28
CA ILE A 10 -1.58 -7.84 -7.00
C ILE A 10 -1.99 -8.14 -8.43
N TRP A 11 -1.38 -7.44 -9.37
CA TRP A 11 -1.53 -7.68 -10.80
C TRP A 11 -0.21 -8.19 -11.37
N ILE A 12 -0.23 -9.41 -11.90
CA ILE A 12 0.91 -9.99 -12.61
C ILE A 12 0.78 -9.61 -14.09
N SER A 13 1.62 -8.69 -14.53
CA SER A 13 1.66 -8.21 -15.91
C SER A 13 2.84 -8.83 -16.68
N PRO A 14 2.87 -8.75 -18.03
CA PRO A 14 4.03 -9.15 -18.83
C PRO A 14 5.33 -8.39 -18.50
N PHE A 15 5.25 -7.27 -17.78
CA PHE A 15 6.37 -6.39 -17.44
C PHE A 15 6.80 -6.49 -15.97
N GLY A 16 6.23 -7.43 -15.21
CA GLY A 16 6.50 -7.60 -13.78
C GLY A 16 5.25 -7.51 -12.91
N ALA A 17 5.46 -7.70 -11.61
CA ALA A 17 4.40 -7.64 -10.61
C ALA A 17 4.11 -6.18 -10.24
N VAL A 18 2.82 -5.85 -10.20
CA VAL A 18 2.32 -4.59 -9.70
C VAL A 18 1.50 -4.86 -8.45
N THR A 19 1.95 -4.34 -7.32
CA THR A 19 1.18 -4.38 -6.08
C THR A 19 0.59 -3.01 -5.83
N VAL A 20 -0.70 -2.96 -5.53
CA VAL A 20 -1.40 -1.73 -5.16
C VAL A 20 -2.15 -1.96 -3.86
N SER A 21 -2.20 -0.94 -3.00
CA SER A 21 -3.01 -0.98 -1.79
C SER A 21 -3.57 0.39 -1.46
N VAL A 22 -4.81 0.39 -1.01
CA VAL A 22 -5.49 1.55 -0.42
C VAL A 22 -5.91 1.19 0.97
N ALA A 23 -5.46 1.94 1.97
CA ALA A 23 -5.82 1.73 3.36
C ALA A 23 -6.15 3.05 4.07
N ALA A 24 -7.10 2.97 5.00
CA ALA A 24 -7.38 4.01 5.97
C ALA A 24 -6.74 3.63 7.31
N PRO A 25 -5.93 4.50 7.92
CA PRO A 25 -5.44 4.26 9.27
C PRO A 25 -6.58 4.40 10.29
N PHE A 26 -6.43 3.73 11.42
CA PHE A 26 -7.23 3.96 12.61
C PHE A 26 -6.33 4.02 13.84
N GLY A 27 -6.49 5.07 14.65
CA GLY A 27 -5.58 5.38 15.75
C GLY A 27 -4.32 6.11 15.29
N ASP A 28 -4.44 6.99 14.29
CA ASP A 28 -3.41 7.93 13.87
C ASP A 28 -3.27 9.10 14.85
N GLU A 29 -2.05 9.64 14.96
CA GLU A 29 -1.73 10.82 15.76
C GLU A 29 -1.26 11.97 14.87
N PRO A 30 -1.30 13.22 15.36
CA PRO A 30 -0.94 14.40 14.59
C PRO A 30 0.50 14.42 14.05
N THR A 31 1.38 13.57 14.59
CA THR A 31 2.78 13.44 14.17
C THR A 31 3.02 12.32 13.17
N ASP A 32 1.99 11.55 12.79
CA ASP A 32 2.14 10.47 11.84
C ASP A 32 2.15 10.97 10.39
N GLU A 33 3.03 10.39 9.58
CA GLU A 33 3.01 10.57 8.14
C GLU A 33 2.14 9.48 7.50
N ILE A 34 0.94 9.85 7.10
CA ILE A 34 -0.05 8.93 6.54
C ILE A 34 0.10 8.85 5.02
N GLN A 35 0.20 7.62 4.49
CA GLN A 35 0.15 7.36 3.05
C GLN A 35 -0.94 6.34 2.72
N ASN A 36 -2.12 6.84 2.33
CA ASN A 36 -3.31 6.03 2.11
C ASN A 36 -3.25 5.16 0.84
N PHE A 37 -2.52 5.59 -0.19
CA PHE A 37 -2.33 4.86 -1.43
C PHE A 37 -0.86 4.48 -1.59
N GLN A 38 -0.61 3.19 -1.79
CA GLN A 38 0.73 2.67 -2.03
C GLN A 38 0.71 1.81 -3.28
N PHE A 39 1.78 1.91 -4.06
CA PHE A 39 2.02 1.03 -5.19
C PHE A 39 3.49 0.63 -5.26
N THR A 40 3.73 -0.56 -5.77
CA THR A 40 5.08 -1.04 -6.08
C THR A 40 5.05 -1.65 -7.46
N PHE A 41 5.96 -1.20 -8.31
CA PHE A 41 6.17 -1.74 -9.64
C PHE A 41 7.56 -2.37 -9.65
N GLY A 42 7.65 -3.68 -9.87
CA GLY A 42 8.92 -4.38 -9.83
C GLY A 42 9.03 -5.49 -10.86
N THR A 43 10.15 -5.47 -11.57
CA THR A 43 10.87 -6.70 -11.93
C THR A 43 11.85 -6.95 -10.79
N THR A 44 11.77 -8.09 -10.09
CA THR A 44 12.87 -8.51 -9.22
C THR A 44 14.17 -8.50 -10.05
N PHE A 45 15.10 -7.62 -9.72
CA PHE A 45 16.46 -7.62 -10.25
C PHE A 45 17.32 -8.54 -9.40
#